data_AF-A0A4R9VI19-F1
#
_entry.id   AF-A0A4R9VI19-F1
#
_cell.length_a   1.000
_cell.length_b   1.000
_cell.length_c   1.000
_cell.angle_alpha   90.00
_cell.angle_beta   90.00
_cell.angle_gamma   90.00
#
_symmetry.space_group_name_H-M   'P 1'
#
loop_
_entity.id
_entity.type
_entity.pdbx_description
1 polymer ?
#
loop_
_entity_poly.entity_id
_entity_poly.type
_entity_poly.pdbx_seq_one_letter_code
_entity_poly.pdbx_strand_id
1 'polypeptide(L)'
;MQSRSAQFFHDHVLVKEPGTQKPTPWHQDIPYYFVDGSQTVSFWIPIDPVKEATLRLIAGSHKWEKMVLPVRWLNDSNFYADDGDYLPVPDPDNDPSMKVLEWEMEPGDAIL
;
A
#
# COMPACT_ATOMS: atom_id res chain seq x y z
N MET A 1 19.61 3.79 0.83
CA MET A 1 19.66 4.20 -0.59
C MET A 1 21.00 4.89 -0.83
N GLN A 2 21.79 4.50 -1.84
CA GLN A 2 23.09 5.12 -2.17
C GLN A 2 23.07 5.85 -3.53
N SER A 3 21.89 6.20 -4.03
CA SER A 3 21.74 6.95 -5.28
C SER A 3 22.17 8.41 -5.11
N ARG A 4 22.69 9.02 -6.18
CA ARG A 4 23.05 10.45 -6.23
C ARG A 4 21.89 11.33 -6.69
N SER A 5 20.81 10.74 -7.16
CA SER A 5 19.61 11.42 -7.64
C SER A 5 18.34 10.69 -7.22
N ALA A 6 17.25 11.43 -7.09
CA ALA A 6 15.90 10.90 -6.95
C ALA A 6 15.03 11.50 -8.06
N GLN A 7 14.04 10.74 -8.50
CA GLN A 7 13.03 11.21 -9.45
C GLN A 7 11.67 11.17 -8.76
N PHE A 8 10.96 12.28 -8.81
CA PHE A 8 9.54 12.30 -8.45
C PHE A 8 8.77 11.61 -9.57
N PHE A 9 8.08 10.51 -9.24
CA PHE A 9 7.35 9.70 -10.21
C PHE A 9 5.89 10.16 -10.33
N HIS A 10 5.18 10.24 -9.21
CA HIS A 10 3.78 10.69 -9.15
C HIS A 10 3.39 11.12 -7.73
N ASP A 11 2.25 11.80 -7.64
CA ASP A 11 1.46 11.98 -6.43
C ASP A 11 -0.01 11.63 -6.68
N HIS A 12 -0.74 11.41 -5.60
CA HIS A 12 -2.19 11.39 -5.60
C HIS A 12 -2.71 11.95 -4.27
N VAL A 13 -3.91 12.54 -4.30
CA VAL A 13 -4.62 13.00 -3.11
C VAL A 13 -5.74 12.01 -2.81
N LEU A 14 -5.75 11.50 -1.57
CA LEU A 14 -6.76 10.57 -1.09
C LEU A 14 -7.70 11.31 -0.14
N VAL A 15 -9.01 11.20 -0.40
CA VAL A 15 -10.06 11.73 0.46
C VAL A 15 -10.93 10.58 0.92
N LYS A 16 -11.09 10.42 2.24
CA LYS A 16 -12.05 9.51 2.86
C LYS A 16 -13.15 10.35 3.49
N GLU A 17 -14.30 10.44 2.84
CA GLU A 17 -15.44 11.17 3.38
C GLU A 17 -16.03 10.44 4.61
N PRO A 18 -16.62 11.18 5.56
CA PRO A 18 -17.35 10.57 6.68
C PRO A 18 -18.37 9.54 6.20
N GLY A 19 -18.36 8.36 6.80
CA GLY A 19 -19.24 7.25 6.40
C GLY A 19 -18.75 6.42 5.21
N THR A 20 -17.55 6.67 4.69
CA THR A 20 -16.89 5.76 3.74
C THR A 20 -16.65 4.40 4.40
N GLN A 21 -17.45 3.39 4.06
CA GLN A 21 -17.39 2.09 4.71
C GLN A 21 -16.35 1.13 4.13
N LYS A 22 -15.94 1.31 2.85
CA LYS A 22 -15.03 0.36 2.21
C LYS A 22 -13.58 0.67 2.60
N PRO A 23 -12.88 -0.23 3.32
CA PRO A 23 -11.45 -0.07 3.56
C PRO A 23 -10.70 -0.12 2.23
N THR A 24 -9.52 0.51 2.20
CA THR A 24 -8.61 0.31 1.08
C THR A 24 -8.10 -1.14 1.15
N PRO A 25 -8.25 -1.96 0.09
CA PRO A 25 -7.80 -3.35 0.12
C PRO A 25 -6.29 -3.46 0.38
N TRP A 26 -5.85 -4.57 0.97
CA TRP A 26 -4.43 -4.90 1.04
C TRP A 26 -3.84 -5.04 -0.36
N HIS A 27 -2.73 -4.36 -0.61
CA HIS A 27 -2.06 -4.37 -1.90
C HIS A 27 -0.59 -4.00 -1.76
N GLN A 28 0.15 -4.13 -2.86
CA GLN A 28 1.42 -3.46 -3.07
C GLN A 28 1.26 -2.45 -4.21
N ASP A 29 2.00 -1.35 -4.10
CA ASP A 29 1.96 -0.23 -5.04
C ASP A 29 2.53 -0.59 -6.42
N ILE A 30 3.71 -1.24 -6.44
CA ILE A 30 4.50 -1.52 -7.66
C ILE A 30 3.68 -2.17 -8.79
N PRO A 31 2.85 -3.22 -8.53
CA PRO A 31 2.04 -3.84 -9.57
C PRO A 31 1.08 -2.91 -10.34
N TYR A 32 0.74 -1.74 -9.78
CA TYR A 32 -0.11 -0.73 -10.41
C TYR A 32 0.66 0.38 -11.13
N TYR A 33 1.95 0.56 -10.84
CA TYR A 33 2.72 1.72 -11.29
C TYR A 33 3.52 1.49 -12.57
N PHE A 34 3.58 0.25 -13.08
CA PHE A 34 4.30 -0.10 -14.30
C PHE A 34 5.77 0.38 -14.30
N VAL A 35 6.37 0.48 -13.10
CA VAL A 35 7.79 0.75 -12.88
C VAL A 35 8.44 -0.48 -12.28
N ASP A 36 9.75 -0.66 -12.52
CA ASP A 36 10.55 -1.76 -11.98
C ASP A 36 11.70 -1.21 -11.12
N GLY A 37 12.18 -2.03 -10.19
CA GLY A 37 13.28 -1.74 -9.29
C GLY A 37 12.90 -1.77 -7.81
N SER A 38 13.92 -1.81 -6.96
CA SER A 38 13.79 -1.91 -5.50
C SER A 38 14.12 -0.61 -4.76
N GLN A 39 14.49 0.45 -5.49
CA GLN A 39 14.82 1.76 -4.93
C GLN A 39 13.68 2.78 -5.12
N THR A 40 12.45 2.31 -4.90
CA THR A 40 11.23 3.11 -4.91
C THR A 40 10.70 3.25 -3.49
N VAL A 41 10.16 4.41 -3.15
CA VAL A 41 9.53 4.66 -1.84
C VAL A 41 8.33 5.58 -2.03
N SER A 42 7.23 5.29 -1.34
CA SER A 42 6.03 6.11 -1.31
C SER A 42 6.02 6.88 0.01
N PHE A 43 5.72 8.16 -0.03
CA PHE A 43 5.52 8.96 1.16
C PHE A 43 4.01 9.11 1.39
N TRP A 44 3.53 8.66 2.54
CA TRP A 44 2.16 8.92 2.97
C TRP A 44 2.16 10.04 4.01
N ILE A 45 1.46 11.13 3.69
CA ILE A 45 1.47 12.38 4.47
C ILE A 45 0.02 12.79 4.74
N PRO A 46 -0.42 12.83 6.01
CA PRO A 46 -1.77 13.27 6.36
C PRO A 46 -1.91 14.80 6.18
N ILE A 47 -3.00 15.23 5.57
CA ILE A 47 -3.38 16.65 5.47
C ILE A 47 -4.26 17.08 6.66
N ASP A 48 -5.01 16.14 7.23
CA ASP A 48 -5.83 16.29 8.43
C ASP A 48 -5.41 15.24 9.48
N PRO A 49 -5.73 15.44 10.78
CA PRO A 49 -5.48 14.43 11.80
C PRO A 49 -6.14 13.08 11.46
N VAL A 50 -5.38 12.00 11.54
CA VAL A 50 -5.83 10.64 11.23
C VAL A 50 -5.75 9.77 12.47
N LYS A 51 -6.93 9.43 13.00
CA LYS A 51 -7.11 8.56 14.18
C LYS A 51 -7.72 7.21 13.83
N GLU A 52 -8.57 7.22 12.82
CA GLU A 52 -9.26 6.05 12.28
C GLU A 52 -8.90 5.94 10.79
N ALA A 53 -8.99 4.74 10.21
CA ALA A 53 -8.59 4.49 8.82
C ALA A 53 -7.14 4.93 8.51
N THR A 54 -6.25 4.67 9.45
CA THR A 54 -4.80 4.86 9.35
C THR A 54 -4.20 4.05 8.20
N LEU A 55 -3.00 4.43 7.75
CA LEU A 55 -2.22 3.55 6.89
C LEU A 55 -1.76 2.32 7.70
N ARG A 56 -2.05 1.14 7.18
CA ARG A 56 -1.68 -0.15 7.77
C ARG A 56 -0.64 -0.84 6.89
N LEU A 57 0.41 -1.37 7.51
CA LEU A 57 1.54 -2.01 6.84
C LEU A 57 1.81 -3.40 7.43
N ILE A 58 2.09 -4.39 6.59
CA ILE A 58 2.59 -5.70 7.05
C ILE A 58 4.11 -5.62 7.17
N ALA A 59 4.64 -5.77 8.38
CA ALA A 59 6.07 -5.69 8.62
C ALA A 59 6.84 -6.73 7.81
N GLY A 60 7.76 -6.28 6.94
CA GLY A 60 8.62 -7.15 6.14
C GLY A 60 8.01 -7.65 4.83
N SER A 61 6.77 -7.27 4.48
CA SER A 61 6.13 -7.71 3.23
C SER A 61 6.88 -7.27 1.96
N HIS A 62 7.65 -6.19 2.01
CA HIS A 62 8.53 -5.74 0.94
C HIS A 62 9.66 -6.73 0.59
N LYS A 63 9.86 -7.80 1.39
CA LYS A 63 10.87 -8.85 1.16
C LYS A 63 10.27 -10.15 0.62
N TRP A 64 8.97 -10.22 0.38
CA TRP A 64 8.34 -11.41 -0.19
C TRP A 64 8.89 -11.70 -1.59
N GLU A 65 9.00 -12.99 -1.93
CA GLU A 65 9.58 -13.44 -3.21
C GLU A 65 8.73 -13.04 -4.42
N LYS A 66 7.42 -12.92 -4.20
CA LYS A 66 6.43 -12.54 -5.21
C LYS A 66 5.60 -11.38 -4.70
N MET A 67 5.18 -10.52 -5.63
CA MET A 67 4.29 -9.41 -5.31
C MET A 67 2.86 -9.90 -5.09
N VAL A 68 2.04 -9.11 -4.41
CA VAL A 68 0.60 -9.36 -4.25
C VAL A 68 -0.13 -9.09 -5.56
N LEU A 69 -1.06 -9.97 -5.90
CA LEU A 69 -1.88 -9.85 -7.11
C LEU A 69 -2.65 -8.52 -7.11
N PRO A 70 -2.46 -7.65 -8.11
CA PRO A 70 -3.30 -6.48 -8.25
C PRO A 70 -4.70 -6.91 -8.65
N VAL A 71 -5.69 -6.48 -7.86
CA VAL A 71 -7.12 -6.65 -8.15
C VAL A 71 -7.74 -5.32 -8.53
N ARG A 72 -8.78 -5.35 -9.36
CA ARG A 72 -9.61 -4.18 -9.65
C ARG A 72 -10.53 -3.93 -8.46
N TRP A 73 -10.32 -2.86 -7.72
CA TRP A 73 -11.06 -2.58 -6.48
C TRP A 73 -12.57 -2.40 -6.64
N LEU A 74 -13.06 -2.19 -7.87
CA LEU A 74 -14.48 -2.00 -8.17
C LEU A 74 -15.27 -3.32 -8.10
N ASN A 75 -14.67 -4.44 -8.48
CA ASN A 75 -15.34 -5.73 -8.64
C ASN A 75 -14.47 -6.93 -8.23
N ASP A 76 -13.32 -6.68 -7.62
CA ASP A 76 -12.33 -7.66 -7.15
C ASP A 76 -11.86 -8.65 -8.23
N SER A 77 -12.02 -8.30 -9.52
CA SER A 77 -11.51 -9.11 -10.63
C SER A 77 -10.01 -8.90 -10.82
N ASN A 78 -9.30 -9.93 -11.28
CA ASN A 78 -7.86 -9.83 -11.55
C ASN A 78 -7.53 -8.67 -12.49
N PHE A 79 -6.48 -7.92 -12.18
CA PHE A 79 -6.00 -6.83 -13.04
C PHE A 79 -5.27 -7.39 -14.27
N TYR A 80 -4.53 -8.50 -14.09
CA TYR A 80 -3.85 -9.26 -15.15
C TYR A 80 -4.58 -10.58 -15.45
N ALA A 81 -4.40 -11.10 -16.68
CA ALA A 81 -5.01 -12.36 -17.11
C ALA A 81 -4.26 -13.61 -16.63
N ASP A 82 -2.99 -13.46 -16.23
CA ASP A 82 -2.12 -14.55 -15.76
C ASP A 82 -1.67 -14.24 -14.33
N ASP A 83 -2.04 -15.10 -13.38
CA ASP A 83 -1.91 -14.90 -11.94
C ASP A 83 -0.78 -15.74 -11.30
N GLY A 84 -0.13 -16.61 -12.08
CA GLY A 84 0.87 -17.57 -11.58
C GLY A 84 2.12 -16.95 -10.91
N ASP A 85 2.40 -15.68 -11.18
CA ASP A 85 3.56 -14.96 -10.65
C ASP A 85 3.26 -14.12 -9.41
N TYR A 86 2.02 -14.11 -8.91
CA TYR A 86 1.61 -13.29 -7.77
C TYR A 86 1.19 -14.12 -6.54
N LEU A 87 1.32 -13.53 -5.37
CA LEU A 87 0.70 -14.02 -4.13
C LEU A 87 -0.77 -13.58 -4.08
N PRO A 88 -1.66 -14.37 -3.45
CA PRO A 88 -3.00 -13.90 -3.15
C PRO A 88 -2.95 -12.67 -2.23
N VAL A 89 -4.04 -11.89 -2.25
CA VAL A 89 -4.21 -10.77 -1.31
C VAL A 89 -4.16 -11.32 0.12
N PRO A 90 -3.27 -10.80 1.00
CA PRO A 90 -3.15 -11.29 2.36
C PRO A 90 -4.36 -10.88 3.21
N ASP A 91 -4.61 -11.66 4.26
CA ASP A 91 -5.64 -11.38 5.27
C ASP A 91 -5.02 -11.31 6.68
N PRO A 92 -4.24 -10.25 6.98
CA PRO A 92 -3.57 -10.12 8.27
C PRO A 92 -4.54 -9.85 9.43
N ASP A 93 -5.80 -9.49 9.15
CA ASP A 93 -6.83 -9.32 10.17
C ASP A 93 -7.26 -10.66 10.76
N ASN A 94 -7.09 -11.76 10.01
CA ASN A 94 -7.37 -13.12 10.44
C ASN A 94 -6.11 -14.02 10.59
N ASP A 95 -4.92 -13.49 10.29
CA ASP A 95 -3.65 -14.19 10.45
C ASP A 95 -2.73 -13.51 11.48
N PRO A 96 -2.68 -14.02 12.74
CA PRO A 96 -1.88 -13.41 13.81
C PRO A 96 -0.36 -13.54 13.60
N SER A 97 0.10 -14.33 12.62
CA SER A 97 1.52 -14.41 12.29
C SER A 97 2.00 -13.17 11.52
N MET A 98 1.08 -12.43 10.89
CA MET A 98 1.37 -11.20 10.17
C MET A 98 1.37 -10.01 11.13
N LYS A 99 2.55 -9.41 11.32
CA LYS A 99 2.69 -8.22 12.16
C LYS A 99 2.21 -6.98 11.40
N VAL A 100 1.02 -6.50 11.72
CA VAL A 100 0.50 -5.21 11.24
C VAL A 100 1.10 -4.06 12.04
N LEU A 101 1.51 -3.01 11.34
CA LEU A 101 1.97 -1.74 11.88
C LEU A 101 1.01 -0.64 11.43
N GLU A 102 0.61 0.21 12.36
CA GLU A 102 -0.25 1.36 12.12
C GLU A 102 -0.08 2.39 13.24
N TRP A 103 -0.35 3.66 12.94
CA TRP A 103 -0.19 4.77 13.87
C TRP A 103 -1.26 5.82 13.63
N GLU A 104 -1.72 6.46 14.71
CA GLU A 104 -2.38 7.76 14.60
C GLU A 104 -1.37 8.80 14.13
N MET A 105 -1.81 9.77 13.32
CA MET A 105 -0.93 10.76 12.71
C MET A 105 -1.55 12.15 12.70
N GLU A 106 -0.71 13.16 12.80
CA GLU A 106 -1.09 14.58 12.75
C GLU A 106 -0.49 15.27 11.51
N PRO A 107 -1.05 16.39 11.04
CA PRO A 107 -0.45 17.16 9.96
C PRO A 107 1.01 17.52 10.26
N GLY A 108 1.92 17.11 9.38
CA GLY A 108 3.37 17.26 9.53
C GLY A 108 4.11 15.94 9.72
N ASP A 109 3.41 14.86 10.05
CA ASP A 109 3.98 13.50 10.07
C ASP A 109 4.16 12.93 8.65
N ALA A 110 4.96 11.87 8.52
CA ALA A 110 5.09 11.09 7.28
C ALA A 110 5.46 9.62 7.56
N ILE A 111 4.88 8.71 6.78
CA ILE A 111 5.31 7.30 6.70
C ILE A 111 5.99 7.06 5.35
N LEU A 112 7.10 6.31 5.39
CA LEU A 112 7.92 5.89 4.24
C LEU A 112 8.15 4.39 4.26
#